data_AF-A0A2Z3GQ93-F1
#
_entry.id   AF-A0A2Z3GQ93-F1
#
_cell.length_a   1.000
_cell.length_b   1.000
_cell.length_c   1.000
_cell.angle_alpha   90.00
_cell.angle_beta   90.00
_cell.angle_gamma   90.00
#
_symmetry.space_group_name_H-M   'P 1'
#
loop_
_entity.id
_entity.type
_entity.pdbx_description
1 polymer ?
#
loop_
_entity_poly.entity_id
_entity_poly.type
_entity_poly.pdbx_seq_one_letter_code
_entity_poly.pdbx_strand_id
1 'polypeptide(L)'
;MPDAKGVEGSPLPRPSLRAAAIAGKRPFRKPEGPPPVASAPPAAPPPAERPERERPERPERPERQRPAGSGARLDDLYRMPMPELFALAEKEGIREHTGMSRAQLIVGVVRRQIERGEVVRGSGTLEVLPDGYGFLRSQAHNYLASPEDIYVSPSQIRRMSLRTGLVVEGPIRLPIENQDNFALMQIELVNGKHPDEGTGVTSFEDLTPLHPNERLKLETTPDDLSMRIVDLITPIGKGQRGLIVAPPRTGKTILLSKMANAILKNHPESYVFVLLVDERPEEVTEMQRLVQSPNAEVVASTFDEPPEEHIHVSEIVLEKAKRMVEMRRDVIILLDSITRLARAHNTEAPGGGKLLSGGLDSNAMQKPKRFFGAARNVEEGGSLTILATALVDTGSKMDEVIFEEFKGTGNSELHLDRRLVEKRVYPAIDAVRSGTRKEELLMHPEEYEKVRILRRVLADMHPVEAMEMLINKSKKTKSNLEFLLSMNLG
;
A
#
# COMPACT_ATOMS: atom_id res chain seq x y z
N MET A 1 2.10 62.56 -35.08
CA MET A 1 1.10 63.58 -35.46
C MET A 1 0.88 63.50 -36.97
N PRO A 2 -0.36 63.63 -37.48
CA PRO A 2 -1.63 64.02 -36.82
C PRO A 2 -2.60 62.81 -36.65
N ASP A 3 -3.37 62.65 -35.57
CA ASP A 3 -4.63 63.32 -35.13
C ASP A 3 -5.80 63.13 -36.12
N ALA A 4 -7.08 62.89 -35.77
CA ALA A 4 -7.88 62.44 -34.62
C ALA A 4 -9.36 62.45 -35.14
N LYS A 5 -10.28 61.50 -34.87
CA LYS A 5 -11.34 61.58 -33.82
C LYS A 5 -12.53 60.61 -34.12
N GLY A 6 -13.12 60.08 -33.03
CA GLY A 6 -14.54 59.72 -32.80
C GLY A 6 -15.10 58.46 -33.50
N VAL A 7 -16.01 57.62 -32.94
CA VAL A 7 -16.99 57.80 -31.85
C VAL A 7 -17.46 56.43 -31.26
N GLU A 8 -17.53 56.39 -29.91
CA GLU A 8 -18.41 55.73 -28.91
C GLU A 8 -18.94 54.27 -28.95
N GLY A 9 -18.98 53.67 -27.74
CA GLY A 9 -19.73 52.46 -27.38
C GLY A 9 -19.44 51.94 -25.96
N SER A 10 -20.05 52.57 -24.95
CA SER A 10 -19.95 52.46 -23.47
C SER A 10 -19.80 51.07 -22.79
N PRO A 11 -19.01 50.96 -21.68
CA PRO A 11 -19.02 49.82 -20.75
C PRO A 11 -19.94 50.03 -19.52
N LEU A 12 -20.53 48.93 -19.05
CA LEU A 12 -21.49 48.82 -17.94
C LEU A 12 -20.90 49.23 -16.56
N PRO A 13 -21.72 49.80 -15.64
CA PRO A 13 -21.24 50.38 -14.39
C PRO A 13 -21.18 49.37 -13.22
N ARG A 14 -20.15 49.52 -12.38
CA ARG A 14 -20.11 48.97 -11.02
C ARG A 14 -20.78 49.97 -10.05
N PRO A 15 -21.65 49.55 -9.12
CA PRO A 15 -22.00 50.37 -7.98
C PRO A 15 -21.17 50.00 -6.76
N SER A 16 -20.54 51.03 -6.20
CA SER A 16 -19.93 51.06 -4.88
C SER A 16 -21.00 51.34 -3.82
N LEU A 17 -20.93 50.64 -2.68
CA LEU A 17 -21.82 50.85 -1.55
C LEU A 17 -21.08 51.65 -0.47
N ARG A 18 -21.52 52.89 -0.24
CA ARG A 18 -21.31 53.62 1.02
C ARG A 18 -22.64 54.16 1.54
N ALA A 19 -23.01 53.62 2.70
CA ALA A 19 -23.62 54.26 3.87
C ALA A 19 -24.87 55.14 3.70
N ALA A 20 -25.97 54.70 4.32
CA ALA A 20 -26.75 55.52 5.24
C ALA A 20 -27.32 54.61 6.35
N ALA A 21 -26.95 54.93 7.59
CA ALA A 21 -27.48 54.37 8.83
C ALA A 21 -28.60 55.27 9.38
N ILE A 22 -29.47 54.69 10.23
CA ILE A 22 -30.21 55.22 11.39
C ILE A 22 -31.43 54.29 11.58
N ALA A 23 -31.86 53.85 12.75
CA ALA A 23 -31.31 53.69 14.08
C ALA A 23 -32.37 52.89 14.88
N GLY A 24 -31.91 52.02 15.77
CA GLY A 24 -32.77 51.32 16.73
C GLY A 24 -31.93 50.85 17.91
N LYS A 25 -31.76 51.73 18.90
CA LYS A 25 -30.95 51.57 20.11
C LYS A 25 -31.50 50.47 21.03
N ARG A 26 -30.61 49.63 21.59
CA ARG A 26 -30.61 49.21 23.02
C ARG A 26 -29.17 48.87 23.46
N PRO A 27 -28.81 49.03 24.76
CA PRO A 27 -27.46 49.43 25.16
C PRO A 27 -26.53 48.29 25.57
N PHE A 28 -25.23 48.56 25.38
CA PHE A 28 -24.06 47.78 25.78
C PHE A 28 -23.99 47.52 27.30
N ARG A 29 -23.72 46.27 27.69
CA ARG A 29 -23.33 45.87 29.05
C ARG A 29 -21.84 45.49 29.03
N LYS A 30 -21.04 46.07 29.94
CA LYS A 30 -19.62 45.75 30.13
C LYS A 30 -19.45 44.29 30.60
N PRO A 31 -18.34 43.61 30.26
CA PRO A 31 -18.03 42.29 30.79
C PRO A 31 -17.67 42.41 32.28
N GLU A 32 -18.45 41.73 33.13
CA GLU A 32 -18.15 41.56 34.56
C GLU A 32 -17.01 40.54 34.71
N GLY A 33 -16.05 40.85 35.59
CA GLY A 33 -14.92 39.97 35.91
C GLY A 33 -15.35 38.67 36.59
N PRO A 34 -14.42 37.71 36.76
CA PRO A 34 -14.74 36.38 37.26
C PRO A 34 -15.25 36.48 38.72
N PRO A 35 -16.24 35.67 39.10
CA PRO A 35 -16.74 35.65 40.47
C PRO A 35 -15.67 35.07 41.43
N PRO A 36 -15.70 35.47 42.72
CA PRO A 36 -14.74 34.99 43.70
C PRO A 36 -14.93 33.50 44.01
N VAL A 37 -13.81 32.82 44.24
CA VAL A 37 -13.71 31.41 44.63
C VAL A 37 -14.43 31.19 45.96
N ALA A 38 -15.50 30.41 45.95
CA ALA A 38 -16.13 29.88 47.15
C ALA A 38 -15.35 28.65 47.64
N SER A 39 -14.93 28.70 48.89
CA SER A 39 -14.23 27.65 49.63
C SER A 39 -15.01 26.34 49.68
N ALA A 40 -14.30 25.22 49.49
CA ALA A 40 -14.83 23.87 49.58
C ALA A 40 -15.42 23.55 50.98
N PRO A 41 -16.54 22.81 51.06
CA PRO A 41 -17.05 22.26 52.31
C PRO A 41 -16.15 21.09 52.80
N PRO A 42 -16.10 20.82 54.12
CA PRO A 42 -15.18 19.84 54.69
C PRO A 42 -15.54 18.40 54.31
N ALA A 43 -14.50 17.58 54.12
CA ALA A 43 -14.60 16.17 53.78
C ALA A 43 -15.36 15.36 54.85
N ALA A 44 -16.28 14.52 54.40
CA ALA A 44 -16.93 13.51 55.24
C ALA A 44 -15.92 12.39 55.62
N PRO A 45 -16.04 11.80 56.82
CA PRO A 45 -15.12 10.76 57.28
C PRO A 45 -15.29 9.46 56.45
N PRO A 46 -14.23 8.64 56.32
CA PRO A 46 -14.29 7.39 55.57
C PRO A 46 -15.24 6.40 56.26
N PRO A 47 -16.00 5.59 55.51
CA PRO A 47 -16.87 4.59 56.11
C PRO A 47 -16.06 3.44 56.72
N ALA A 48 -16.48 3.01 57.90
CA ALA A 48 -15.90 1.91 58.66
C ALA A 48 -15.93 0.58 57.89
N GLU A 49 -14.82 -0.16 57.97
CA GLU A 49 -14.70 -1.54 57.51
C GLU A 49 -15.76 -2.43 58.15
N ARG A 50 -16.55 -3.10 57.31
CA ARG A 50 -17.45 -4.19 57.71
C ARG A 50 -16.80 -5.53 57.38
N PRO A 51 -16.97 -6.57 58.21
CA PRO A 51 -16.28 -7.84 58.03
C PRO A 51 -16.72 -8.54 56.76
N GLU A 52 -15.74 -9.13 56.06
CA GLU A 52 -15.91 -9.96 54.88
C GLU A 52 -16.98 -11.02 55.11
N ARG A 53 -18.08 -10.92 54.37
CA ARG A 53 -18.96 -12.07 54.12
C ARG A 53 -18.52 -12.68 52.80
N GLU A 54 -18.07 -13.93 52.87
CA GLU A 54 -17.85 -14.80 51.73
C GLU A 54 -19.04 -14.71 50.77
N ARG A 55 -18.77 -14.23 49.55
CA ARG A 55 -19.73 -14.26 48.46
C ARG A 55 -19.70 -15.67 47.87
N PRO A 56 -20.84 -16.32 47.62
CA PRO A 56 -20.85 -17.58 46.90
C PRO A 56 -20.26 -17.35 45.50
N GLU A 57 -19.27 -18.17 45.15
CA GLU A 57 -18.63 -18.19 43.84
C GLU A 57 -19.70 -18.24 42.75
N ARG A 58 -19.70 -17.25 41.86
CA ARG A 58 -20.43 -17.36 40.60
C ARG A 58 -19.82 -18.54 39.84
N PRO A 59 -20.62 -19.50 39.33
CA PRO A 59 -20.07 -20.54 38.49
C PRO A 59 -19.34 -19.86 37.33
N GLU A 60 -18.05 -20.15 37.22
CA GLU A 60 -17.21 -19.74 36.10
C GLU A 60 -17.99 -20.05 34.82
N ARG A 61 -18.26 -19.02 34.02
CA ARG A 61 -18.69 -19.27 32.65
C ARG A 61 -17.58 -20.14 32.06
N PRO A 62 -17.89 -21.33 31.54
CA PRO A 62 -16.85 -22.16 30.97
C PRO A 62 -16.14 -21.30 29.95
N GLU A 63 -14.83 -21.08 30.16
CA GLU A 63 -13.95 -20.58 29.13
C GLU A 63 -14.34 -21.36 27.89
N ARG A 64 -14.87 -20.66 26.88
CA ARG A 64 -15.01 -21.25 25.57
C ARG A 64 -13.58 -21.55 25.16
N GLN A 65 -13.18 -22.80 25.42
CA GLN A 65 -12.03 -23.42 24.81
C GLN A 65 -12.11 -23.01 23.35
N ARG A 66 -11.15 -22.19 22.90
CA ARG A 66 -10.89 -22.06 21.47
C ARG A 66 -10.86 -23.50 20.98
N PRO A 67 -11.66 -23.91 19.98
CA PRO A 67 -11.52 -25.25 19.47
C PRO A 67 -10.06 -25.34 19.03
N ALA A 68 -9.27 -26.13 19.75
CA ALA A 68 -8.01 -26.65 19.27
C ALA A 68 -8.38 -27.62 18.13
N GLY A 69 -8.84 -27.06 17.02
CA GLY A 69 -9.25 -27.77 15.84
C GLY A 69 -8.09 -27.72 14.88
N SER A 70 -7.28 -28.77 14.89
CA SER A 70 -6.45 -29.20 13.76
C SER A 70 -7.33 -29.57 12.56
N GLY A 71 -8.17 -28.64 12.10
CA GLY A 71 -8.96 -28.79 10.87
C GLY A 71 -8.07 -28.46 9.67
N ALA A 72 -8.24 -29.20 8.58
CA ALA A 72 -7.52 -28.93 7.34
C ALA A 72 -7.84 -27.50 6.86
N ARG A 73 -6.79 -26.73 6.53
CA ARG A 73 -6.95 -25.42 5.88
C ARG A 73 -6.64 -25.56 4.39
N LEU A 74 -7.48 -24.97 3.57
CA LEU A 74 -7.24 -24.85 2.13
C LEU A 74 -5.90 -24.15 1.85
N ASP A 75 -5.56 -23.13 2.64
CA ASP A 75 -4.32 -22.36 2.51
C ASP A 75 -3.06 -23.22 2.62
N ASP A 76 -3.10 -24.27 3.44
CA ASP A 76 -1.94 -25.13 3.67
C ASP A 76 -1.64 -25.97 2.41
N LEU A 77 -2.68 -26.34 1.66
CA LEU A 77 -2.55 -27.09 0.40
C LEU A 77 -1.90 -26.23 -0.70
N TYR A 78 -2.17 -24.92 -0.72
CA TYR A 78 -1.51 -24.01 -1.66
C TYR A 78 0.01 -23.90 -1.45
N ARG A 79 0.51 -24.18 -0.24
CA ARG A 79 1.94 -24.09 0.09
C ARG A 79 2.69 -25.40 -0.12
N MET A 80 1.98 -26.53 -0.25
CA MET A 80 2.61 -27.84 -0.41
C MET A 80 3.31 -27.99 -1.77
N PRO A 81 4.57 -28.45 -1.82
CA PRO A 81 5.21 -28.84 -3.08
C PRO A 81 4.37 -29.89 -3.84
N MET A 82 4.45 -29.88 -5.18
CA MET A 82 3.70 -30.84 -6.02
C MET A 82 3.91 -32.31 -5.61
N PRO A 83 5.13 -32.79 -5.30
CA PRO A 83 5.33 -34.17 -4.85
C PRO A 83 4.55 -34.53 -3.58
N GLU A 84 4.48 -33.61 -2.61
CA GLU A 84 3.73 -33.81 -1.36
C GLU A 84 2.23 -33.79 -1.61
N LEU A 85 1.76 -32.90 -2.50
CA LEU A 85 0.35 -32.85 -2.90
C LEU A 85 -0.09 -34.13 -3.61
N PHE A 86 0.76 -34.72 -4.46
CA PHE A 86 0.49 -36.02 -5.07
C PHE A 86 0.41 -37.14 -4.04
N ALA A 87 1.37 -37.21 -3.10
CA ALA A 87 1.34 -38.19 -2.02
C ALA A 87 0.08 -38.05 -1.14
N LEU A 88 -0.36 -36.82 -0.88
CA LEU A 88 -1.61 -36.55 -0.17
C LEU A 88 -2.83 -36.99 -0.98
N ALA A 89 -2.87 -36.72 -2.28
CA ALA A 89 -3.94 -37.16 -3.16
C ALA A 89 -4.06 -38.70 -3.20
N GLU A 90 -2.93 -39.42 -3.27
CA GLU A 90 -2.89 -40.88 -3.18
C GLU A 90 -3.42 -41.38 -1.84
N LYS A 91 -3.00 -40.76 -0.73
CA LYS A 91 -3.47 -41.10 0.62
C LYS A 91 -4.97 -40.89 0.78
N GLU A 92 -5.53 -39.85 0.15
CA GLU A 92 -6.97 -39.58 0.10
C GLU A 92 -7.72 -40.45 -0.94
N GLY A 93 -7.04 -41.39 -1.60
CA GLY A 93 -7.65 -42.37 -2.50
C GLY A 93 -7.94 -41.85 -3.91
N ILE A 94 -7.30 -40.77 -4.34
CA ILE A 94 -7.43 -40.20 -5.69
C ILE A 94 -6.49 -40.96 -6.65
N ARG A 95 -7.03 -41.98 -7.32
CA ARG A 95 -6.25 -42.91 -8.16
C ARG A 95 -5.84 -42.34 -9.52
N GLU A 96 -6.64 -41.44 -10.11
CA GLU A 96 -6.37 -40.79 -11.40
C GLU A 96 -5.74 -39.40 -11.25
N HIS A 97 -4.80 -39.24 -10.31
CA HIS A 97 -4.15 -37.95 -10.06
C HIS A 97 -3.12 -37.57 -11.15
N THR A 98 -2.66 -38.55 -11.95
CA THR A 98 -1.69 -38.34 -13.03
C THR A 98 -2.31 -37.53 -14.17
N GLY A 99 -1.80 -36.32 -14.41
CA GLY A 99 -2.28 -35.39 -15.44
C GLY A 99 -3.22 -34.30 -14.92
N MET A 100 -3.62 -34.36 -13.65
CA MET A 100 -4.38 -33.29 -13.01
C MET A 100 -3.52 -32.05 -12.80
N SER A 101 -4.11 -30.87 -13.00
CA SER A 101 -3.50 -29.62 -12.58
C SER A 101 -3.44 -29.52 -11.06
N ARG A 102 -2.58 -28.64 -10.53
CA ARG A 102 -2.50 -28.37 -9.09
C ARG A 102 -3.87 -28.03 -8.49
N ALA A 103 -4.62 -27.16 -9.15
CA ALA A 103 -5.98 -26.78 -8.75
C ALA A 103 -6.91 -27.99 -8.65
N GLN A 104 -6.91 -28.86 -9.68
CA GLN A 104 -7.73 -30.08 -9.70
C GLN A 104 -7.37 -31.04 -8.55
N LEU A 105 -6.09 -31.18 -8.22
CA LEU A 105 -5.64 -31.99 -7.08
C LEU A 105 -6.12 -31.41 -5.75
N ILE A 106 -5.96 -30.10 -5.54
CA ILE A 106 -6.42 -29.42 -4.32
C ILE A 106 -7.93 -29.59 -4.17
N VAL A 107 -8.69 -29.34 -5.24
CA VAL A 107 -10.15 -29.52 -5.24
C VAL A 107 -10.54 -30.96 -4.90
N GLY A 108 -9.85 -31.94 -5.49
CA GLY A 108 -10.08 -33.36 -5.22
C GLY A 108 -9.79 -33.76 -3.77
N VAL A 109 -8.66 -33.32 -3.21
CA VAL A 109 -8.27 -33.59 -1.81
C VAL A 109 -9.28 -32.98 -0.85
N VAL A 110 -9.62 -31.71 -1.02
CA VAL A 110 -10.59 -31.01 -0.18
C VAL A 110 -11.97 -31.68 -0.26
N ARG A 111 -12.37 -32.11 -1.46
CA ARG A 111 -13.63 -32.84 -1.64
C ARG A 111 -13.67 -34.13 -0.84
N ARG A 112 -12.60 -34.93 -0.86
CA ARG A 112 -12.50 -36.16 -0.08
C ARG A 112 -12.54 -35.90 1.43
N GLN A 113 -11.86 -34.86 1.90
CA GLN A 113 -11.87 -34.46 3.31
C GLN A 113 -13.29 -34.09 3.76
N ILE A 114 -14.00 -33.26 2.99
CA ILE A 114 -15.38 -32.86 3.31
C ILE A 114 -16.34 -34.05 3.26
N GLU A 115 -16.23 -34.93 2.25
CA GLU A 115 -17.06 -36.16 2.13
C GLU A 115 -16.87 -37.12 3.32
N ARG A 116 -15.68 -37.13 3.93
CA ARG A 116 -15.38 -37.91 5.14
C ARG A 116 -15.91 -37.26 6.43
N GLY A 117 -16.52 -36.09 6.33
CA GLY A 117 -17.05 -35.34 7.46
C GLY A 117 -16.03 -34.43 8.16
N GLU A 118 -14.86 -34.20 7.54
CA GLU A 118 -13.88 -33.25 8.08
C GLU A 118 -14.31 -31.80 7.78
N VAL A 119 -14.12 -30.91 8.76
CA VAL A 119 -14.39 -29.47 8.58
C VAL A 119 -13.15 -28.82 7.98
N VAL A 120 -13.23 -28.49 6.70
CA VAL A 120 -12.19 -27.74 5.99
C VAL A 120 -12.47 -26.25 6.12
N ARG A 121 -11.45 -25.46 6.46
CA ARG A 121 -11.52 -24.00 6.50
C ARG A 121 -10.84 -23.40 5.28
N GLY A 122 -11.45 -22.37 4.73
CA GLY A 122 -10.90 -21.57 3.65
C GLY A 122 -10.71 -20.12 4.09
N SER A 123 -9.68 -19.48 3.54
CA SER A 123 -9.42 -18.05 3.70
C SER A 123 -9.12 -17.45 2.33
N GLY A 124 -9.41 -16.18 2.15
CA GLY A 124 -9.00 -15.44 0.96
C GLY A 124 -9.40 -13.98 1.00
N THR A 125 -8.90 -13.22 0.03
CA THR A 125 -9.26 -11.81 -0.14
C THR A 125 -10.59 -11.74 -0.88
N LEU A 126 -11.61 -11.16 -0.25
CA LEU A 126 -12.93 -10.99 -0.84
C LEU A 126 -12.87 -10.04 -2.03
N GLU A 127 -13.43 -10.48 -3.14
CA GLU A 127 -13.87 -9.67 -4.26
C GLU A 127 -15.39 -9.71 -4.35
N VAL A 128 -16.04 -8.54 -4.32
CA VAL A 128 -17.48 -8.41 -4.54
C VAL A 128 -17.72 -8.02 -5.99
N LEU A 129 -18.50 -8.83 -6.70
CA LEU A 129 -18.87 -8.62 -8.10
C LEU A 129 -20.12 -7.73 -8.23
N PRO A 130 -20.40 -7.16 -9.43
CA PRO A 130 -21.51 -6.22 -9.63
C PRO A 130 -22.90 -6.74 -9.20
N ASP A 131 -23.14 -8.03 -9.34
CA ASP A 131 -24.40 -8.69 -8.94
C ASP A 131 -24.54 -8.87 -7.41
N GLY A 132 -23.51 -8.50 -6.65
CA GLY A 132 -23.51 -8.45 -5.19
C GLY A 132 -23.14 -9.77 -4.50
N TYR A 133 -22.85 -10.84 -5.25
CA TYR A 133 -22.12 -12.00 -4.73
C TYR A 133 -20.61 -11.75 -4.84
N GLY A 134 -19.81 -12.63 -4.24
CA GLY A 134 -18.36 -12.48 -4.29
C GLY A 134 -17.60 -13.80 -4.23
N PHE A 135 -16.28 -13.70 -4.42
CA PHE A 135 -15.35 -14.81 -4.29
C PHE A 135 -14.20 -14.45 -3.35
N LEU A 136 -13.72 -15.42 -2.59
CA LEU A 136 -12.47 -15.29 -1.85
C LEU A 136 -11.33 -15.72 -2.77
N ARG A 137 -10.55 -14.74 -3.24
CA ARG A 137 -9.41 -14.95 -4.12
C ARG A 137 -8.16 -15.31 -3.32
N SER A 138 -7.40 -16.27 -3.82
CA SER A 138 -6.15 -16.71 -3.17
C SER A 138 -4.94 -15.91 -3.65
N GLN A 139 -4.05 -15.57 -2.70
CA GLN A 139 -2.74 -15.00 -3.04
C GLN A 139 -1.89 -15.97 -3.87
N ALA A 140 -2.06 -17.29 -3.68
CA ALA A 140 -1.30 -18.30 -4.42
C ALA A 140 -1.53 -18.25 -5.93
N HIS A 141 -2.63 -17.62 -6.36
CA HIS A 141 -3.01 -17.42 -7.75
C HIS A 141 -3.00 -15.92 -8.13
N ASN A 142 -2.22 -15.10 -7.42
CA ASN A 142 -2.11 -13.66 -7.66
C ASN A 142 -3.45 -12.91 -7.61
N TYR A 143 -4.42 -13.43 -6.86
CA TYR A 143 -5.81 -12.93 -6.82
C TYR A 143 -6.63 -13.07 -8.10
N LEU A 144 -6.12 -13.81 -9.09
CA LEU A 144 -6.85 -14.16 -10.31
C LEU A 144 -7.90 -15.24 -10.03
N ALA A 145 -8.91 -15.29 -10.90
CA ALA A 145 -9.98 -16.27 -10.80
C ALA A 145 -9.45 -17.70 -10.91
N SER A 146 -9.82 -18.55 -9.94
CA SER A 146 -9.36 -19.93 -9.86
C SER A 146 -10.53 -20.89 -9.52
N PRO A 147 -10.54 -22.14 -10.03
CA PRO A 147 -11.59 -23.12 -9.73
C PRO A 147 -11.81 -23.39 -8.22
N GLU A 148 -10.76 -23.27 -7.43
CA GLU A 148 -10.74 -23.42 -5.98
C GLU A 148 -11.25 -22.20 -5.20
N ASP A 149 -11.63 -21.12 -5.88
CA ASP A 149 -12.15 -19.92 -5.20
C ASP A 149 -13.41 -20.23 -4.40
N ILE A 150 -13.60 -19.48 -3.31
CA ILE A 150 -14.70 -19.72 -2.37
C ILE A 150 -15.80 -18.70 -2.62
N TYR A 151 -16.96 -19.18 -3.07
CA TYR A 151 -18.16 -18.39 -3.23
C TYR A 151 -18.67 -17.82 -1.90
N VAL A 152 -19.02 -16.54 -1.92
CA VAL A 152 -19.64 -15.82 -0.81
C VAL A 152 -20.98 -15.25 -1.29
N SER A 153 -22.04 -15.61 -0.57
CA SER A 153 -23.39 -15.21 -0.94
C SER A 153 -23.65 -13.72 -0.72
N PRO A 154 -24.55 -13.08 -1.50
CA PRO A 154 -24.96 -11.70 -1.28
C PRO A 154 -25.51 -11.46 0.12
N SER A 155 -26.20 -12.45 0.70
CA SER A 155 -26.74 -12.39 2.06
C SER A 155 -25.64 -12.27 3.11
N GLN A 156 -24.55 -13.04 2.97
CA GLN A 156 -23.40 -12.96 3.87
C GLN A 156 -22.70 -11.60 3.75
N ILE A 157 -22.46 -11.13 2.52
CA ILE A 157 -21.83 -9.83 2.23
C ILE A 157 -22.65 -8.69 2.84
N ARG A 158 -23.96 -8.66 2.59
CA ARG A 158 -24.86 -7.60 3.11
C ARG A 158 -24.96 -7.64 4.63
N ARG A 159 -25.16 -8.83 5.23
CA ARG A 159 -25.34 -8.97 6.67
C ARG A 159 -24.12 -8.51 7.46
N MET A 160 -22.92 -8.81 6.96
CA MET A 160 -21.65 -8.45 7.61
C MET A 160 -21.04 -7.16 7.05
N SER A 161 -21.73 -6.45 6.14
CA SER A 161 -21.24 -5.22 5.48
C SER A 161 -19.83 -5.38 4.88
N LEU A 162 -19.57 -6.52 4.23
CA LEU A 162 -18.26 -6.82 3.66
C LEU A 162 -18.00 -5.98 2.41
N ARG A 163 -16.72 -5.67 2.17
CA ARG A 163 -16.23 -4.91 1.01
C ARG A 163 -15.06 -5.64 0.38
N THR A 164 -14.82 -5.37 -0.90
CA THR A 164 -13.64 -5.87 -1.62
C THR A 164 -12.35 -5.52 -0.87
N GLY A 165 -11.41 -6.45 -0.84
CA GLY A 165 -10.12 -6.34 -0.14
C GLY A 165 -10.12 -6.89 1.28
N LEU A 166 -11.27 -7.23 1.87
CA LEU A 166 -11.32 -7.85 3.21
C LEU A 166 -10.85 -9.31 3.12
N VAL A 167 -9.97 -9.72 4.02
CA VAL A 167 -9.61 -11.13 4.19
C VAL A 167 -10.69 -11.80 5.02
N VAL A 168 -11.34 -12.81 4.48
CA VAL A 168 -12.44 -13.53 5.14
C VAL A 168 -12.03 -14.98 5.34
N GLU A 169 -12.30 -15.53 6.53
CA GLU A 169 -12.02 -16.92 6.86
C GLU A 169 -13.27 -17.60 7.46
N GLY A 170 -13.44 -18.88 7.12
CA GLY A 170 -14.45 -19.74 7.75
C GLY A 170 -14.55 -21.13 7.14
N PRO A 171 -15.43 -21.99 7.66
CA PRO A 171 -15.66 -23.32 7.14
C PRO A 171 -16.27 -23.27 5.74
N ILE A 172 -15.77 -24.13 4.85
CA ILE A 172 -16.24 -24.25 3.47
C ILE A 172 -17.02 -25.55 3.27
N ARG A 173 -17.91 -25.53 2.27
CA ARG A 173 -18.64 -26.71 1.82
C ARG A 173 -18.47 -26.92 0.32
N LEU A 174 -18.77 -28.14 -0.11
CA LEU A 174 -18.83 -28.49 -1.53
C LEU A 174 -19.90 -27.68 -2.28
N PRO A 175 -19.68 -27.44 -3.58
CA PRO A 175 -20.71 -26.89 -4.46
C PRO A 175 -22.00 -27.71 -4.42
N ILE A 176 -23.13 -27.03 -4.56
CA ILE A 176 -24.44 -27.67 -4.80
C ILE A 176 -24.63 -27.83 -6.31
N GLU A 177 -25.59 -28.62 -6.76
CA GLU A 177 -25.99 -28.70 -8.17
C GLU A 177 -26.09 -27.30 -8.82
N ASN A 178 -25.44 -27.15 -9.98
CA ASN A 178 -25.27 -25.90 -10.73
C ASN A 178 -24.28 -24.86 -10.15
N GLN A 179 -23.37 -25.27 -9.26
CA GLN A 179 -22.21 -24.48 -8.84
C GLN A 179 -20.91 -25.26 -9.07
N ASP A 180 -19.85 -24.55 -9.46
CA ASP A 180 -18.53 -25.18 -9.70
C ASP A 180 -17.55 -24.97 -8.53
N ASN A 181 -17.77 -23.92 -7.72
CA ASN A 181 -16.86 -23.47 -6.68
C ASN A 181 -17.25 -23.96 -5.28
N PHE A 182 -16.27 -24.00 -4.37
CA PHE A 182 -16.56 -24.13 -2.93
C PHE A 182 -17.41 -22.96 -2.45
N ALA A 183 -18.20 -23.15 -1.39
CA ALA A 183 -18.99 -22.07 -0.82
C ALA A 183 -18.70 -21.89 0.67
N LEU A 184 -18.62 -20.64 1.12
CA LEU A 184 -18.44 -20.32 2.53
C LEU A 184 -19.72 -20.63 3.31
N MET A 185 -19.64 -21.49 4.32
CA MET A 185 -20.80 -21.82 5.15
C MET A 185 -21.13 -20.67 6.12
N GLN A 186 -20.12 -20.19 6.82
CA GLN A 186 -20.22 -19.12 7.79
C GLN A 186 -18.91 -18.33 7.81
N ILE A 187 -19.01 -17.04 8.12
CA ILE A 187 -17.86 -16.17 8.34
C ILE A 187 -17.47 -16.31 9.82
N GLU A 188 -16.25 -16.80 10.07
CA GLU A 188 -15.67 -16.88 11.42
C GLU A 188 -14.79 -15.66 11.71
N LEU A 189 -13.99 -15.22 10.74
CA LEU A 189 -13.08 -14.08 10.90
C LEU A 189 -13.12 -13.14 9.69
N VAL A 190 -12.94 -11.85 9.96
CA VAL A 190 -12.71 -10.79 8.97
C VAL A 190 -11.44 -10.05 9.38
N ASN A 191 -10.44 -10.05 8.50
CA ASN A 191 -9.08 -9.57 8.75
C ASN A 191 -8.48 -10.08 10.06
N GLY A 192 -8.71 -11.37 10.37
CA GLY A 192 -8.19 -12.03 11.57
C GLY A 192 -8.92 -11.68 12.88
N LYS A 193 -10.02 -10.91 12.83
CA LYS A 193 -10.85 -10.59 13.99
C LYS A 193 -12.25 -11.16 13.85
N HIS A 194 -12.95 -11.36 14.97
CA HIS A 194 -14.35 -11.74 14.93
C HIS A 194 -15.19 -10.62 14.28
N PRO A 195 -16.19 -10.92 13.43
CA PRO A 195 -16.99 -9.90 12.73
C PRO A 195 -17.59 -8.83 13.64
N ASP A 196 -17.97 -9.21 14.87
CA ASP A 196 -18.56 -8.30 15.86
C ASP A 196 -17.57 -7.22 16.36
N GLU A 197 -16.26 -7.51 16.31
CA GLU A 197 -15.20 -6.56 16.71
C GLU A 197 -14.89 -5.52 15.62
N GLY A 198 -15.36 -5.74 14.39
CA GLY A 198 -15.12 -4.86 13.24
C GLY A 198 -16.06 -3.65 13.15
N THR A 199 -16.92 -3.43 14.14
CA THR A 199 -17.86 -2.32 14.15
C THR A 199 -17.15 -0.99 14.47
N GLY A 200 -17.42 0.07 13.70
CA GLY A 200 -16.86 1.41 13.95
C GLY A 200 -15.51 1.71 13.27
N VAL A 201 -15.09 0.93 12.28
CA VAL A 201 -13.90 1.23 11.47
C VAL A 201 -14.22 2.37 10.50
N THR A 202 -13.46 3.46 10.57
CA THR A 202 -13.53 4.57 9.61
C THR A 202 -13.11 4.10 8.22
N SER A 203 -13.85 4.49 7.18
CA SER A 203 -13.51 4.12 5.81
C SER A 203 -12.21 4.80 5.37
N PHE A 204 -11.42 4.16 4.51
CA PHE A 204 -10.16 4.71 4.01
C PHE A 204 -10.33 6.10 3.37
N GLU A 205 -11.45 6.32 2.69
CA GLU A 205 -11.79 7.58 2.05
C GLU A 205 -12.06 8.71 3.06
N ASP A 206 -12.52 8.39 4.27
CA ASP A 206 -12.82 9.34 5.34
C ASP A 206 -11.64 9.59 6.29
N LEU A 207 -10.53 8.84 6.15
CA LEU A 207 -9.31 9.01 6.94
C LEU A 207 -8.60 10.33 6.59
N THR A 208 -8.06 11.01 7.62
CA THR A 208 -7.45 12.33 7.46
C THR A 208 -6.04 12.22 6.90
N PRO A 209 -5.77 12.70 5.66
CA PRO A 209 -4.46 12.55 5.03
C PRO A 209 -3.44 13.56 5.58
N LEU A 210 -2.25 13.07 5.93
CA LEU A 210 -1.11 13.88 6.36
C LEU A 210 0.10 13.72 5.43
N HIS A 211 1.06 14.63 5.57
CA HIS A 211 2.41 14.37 5.08
C HIS A 211 3.06 13.23 5.87
N PRO A 212 3.95 12.44 5.25
CA PRO A 212 4.78 11.50 5.98
C PRO A 212 5.59 12.21 7.05
N ASN A 213 5.53 11.70 8.28
CA ASN A 213 6.21 12.24 9.46
C ASN A 213 7.00 11.18 10.24
N GLU A 214 6.93 9.91 9.82
CA GLU A 214 7.72 8.81 10.35
C GLU A 214 8.52 8.20 9.20
N ARG A 215 9.82 8.02 9.38
CA ARG A 215 10.74 7.57 8.33
C ARG A 215 10.84 6.05 8.27
N LEU A 216 10.66 5.51 7.07
CA LEU A 216 11.05 4.14 6.73
C LEU A 216 12.57 4.09 6.50
N LYS A 217 13.34 3.93 7.57
CA LYS A 217 14.80 3.74 7.50
C LYS A 217 15.15 2.51 6.66
N LEU A 218 15.95 2.68 5.61
CA LEU A 218 16.34 1.63 4.68
C LEU A 218 17.77 1.09 4.93
N GLU A 219 18.66 1.87 5.53
CA GLU A 219 19.99 1.44 5.92
C GLU A 219 19.91 0.20 6.82
N THR A 220 20.58 -0.89 6.43
CA THR A 220 20.59 -2.16 7.17
C THR A 220 22.00 -2.59 7.58
N THR A 221 22.89 -2.83 6.61
CA THR A 221 24.28 -3.24 6.84
C THR A 221 25.24 -2.23 6.20
N PRO A 222 26.49 -2.14 6.68
CA PRO A 222 27.50 -1.25 6.11
C PRO A 222 27.73 -1.45 4.61
N ASP A 223 27.61 -2.71 4.16
CA ASP A 223 27.89 -3.14 2.79
C ASP A 223 26.76 -2.79 1.81
N ASP A 224 25.53 -2.58 2.30
CA ASP A 224 24.43 -2.16 1.44
C ASP A 224 24.42 -0.66 1.19
N LEU A 225 25.36 -0.23 0.36
CA LEU A 225 25.51 1.16 -0.06
C LEU A 225 24.27 1.69 -0.79
N SER A 226 23.48 0.80 -1.44
CA SER A 226 22.27 1.21 -2.15
C SER A 226 21.27 1.85 -1.19
N MET A 227 20.92 1.13 -0.12
CA MET A 227 19.93 1.62 0.84
C MET A 227 20.46 2.78 1.68
N ARG A 228 21.76 2.77 2.01
CA ARG A 228 22.43 3.90 2.66
C ARG A 228 22.33 5.18 1.84
N ILE A 229 22.60 5.12 0.53
CA ILE A 229 22.54 6.29 -0.35
C ILE A 229 21.09 6.75 -0.54
N VAL A 230 20.13 5.83 -0.72
CA VAL A 230 18.70 6.20 -0.78
C VAL A 230 18.28 6.94 0.48
N ASP A 231 18.68 6.46 1.66
CA ASP A 231 18.37 7.13 2.92
C ASP A 231 18.93 8.56 3.02
N LEU A 232 20.10 8.83 2.43
CA LEU A 232 20.70 10.17 2.45
C LEU A 232 20.06 11.13 1.45
N ILE A 233 19.65 10.63 0.29
CA ILE A 233 19.26 11.47 -0.87
C ILE A 233 17.74 11.53 -1.05
N THR A 234 17.02 10.48 -0.68
CA THR A 234 15.56 10.36 -0.86
C THR A 234 14.98 9.62 0.33
N PRO A 235 14.92 10.25 1.52
CA PRO A 235 14.31 9.61 2.68
C PRO A 235 12.86 9.25 2.37
N ILE A 236 12.47 8.02 2.67
CA ILE A 236 11.10 7.54 2.45
C ILE A 236 10.36 7.55 3.78
N GLY A 237 9.17 8.13 3.82
CA GLY A 237 8.30 8.09 4.99
C GLY A 237 7.15 7.09 4.87
N LYS A 238 6.54 6.75 6.01
CA LYS A 238 5.25 6.07 6.09
C LYS A 238 4.19 6.96 5.45
N GLY A 239 3.58 6.49 4.37
CA GLY A 239 2.64 7.27 3.55
C GLY A 239 3.24 7.95 2.32
N GLN A 240 4.50 7.64 1.95
CA GLN A 240 5.16 8.27 0.80
C GLN A 240 4.50 7.87 -0.54
N ARG A 241 4.47 8.82 -1.48
CA ARG A 241 4.15 8.62 -2.90
C ARG A 241 5.41 8.81 -3.73
N GLY A 242 6.19 7.74 -3.86
CA GLY A 242 7.50 7.77 -4.50
C GLY A 242 7.52 7.21 -5.92
N LEU A 243 8.24 7.87 -6.80
CA LEU A 243 8.58 7.35 -8.13
C LEU A 243 10.05 6.98 -8.18
N ILE A 244 10.35 5.75 -8.63
CA ILE A 244 11.69 5.32 -9.00
C ILE A 244 11.80 5.48 -10.52
N VAL A 245 12.35 6.61 -10.95
CA VAL A 245 12.43 7.01 -12.35
C VAL A 245 13.63 6.32 -12.98
N ALA A 246 13.38 5.30 -13.80
CA ALA A 246 14.40 4.37 -14.23
C ALA A 246 14.35 4.10 -15.74
N PRO A 247 15.43 4.42 -16.47
CA PRO A 247 15.64 3.86 -17.80
C PRO A 247 15.75 2.34 -17.77
N PRO A 248 15.49 1.63 -18.90
CA PRO A 248 15.76 0.21 -19.00
C PRO A 248 17.21 -0.14 -18.63
N ARG A 249 17.42 -1.30 -17.99
CA ARG A 249 18.74 -1.85 -17.60
C ARG A 249 19.54 -1.01 -16.59
N THR A 250 18.87 -0.24 -15.73
CA THR A 250 19.52 0.54 -14.65
C THR A 250 19.54 -0.13 -13.28
N GLY A 251 19.04 -1.36 -13.17
CA GLY A 251 19.01 -2.12 -11.92
C GLY A 251 17.79 -1.88 -11.05
N LYS A 252 16.65 -1.46 -11.65
CA LYS A 252 15.36 -1.23 -10.96
C LYS A 252 14.96 -2.40 -10.04
N THR A 253 15.02 -3.63 -10.55
CA THR A 253 14.53 -4.83 -9.87
C THR A 253 15.35 -5.14 -8.62
N ILE A 254 16.69 -5.02 -8.73
CA ILE A 254 17.61 -5.21 -7.60
C ILE A 254 17.41 -4.12 -6.54
N LEU A 255 17.19 -2.88 -6.96
CA LEU A 255 16.94 -1.79 -6.03
C LEU A 255 15.63 -1.99 -5.27
N LEU A 256 14.56 -2.39 -5.98
CA LEU A 256 13.24 -2.63 -5.40
C LEU A 256 13.26 -3.81 -4.41
N SER A 257 13.94 -4.91 -4.74
CA SER A 257 14.08 -6.06 -3.83
C SER A 257 14.89 -5.72 -2.58
N LYS A 258 15.95 -4.89 -2.71
CA LYS A 258 16.69 -4.36 -1.56
C LYS A 258 15.82 -3.47 -0.69
N MET A 259 15.00 -2.60 -1.27
CA MET A 259 14.05 -1.77 -0.51
C MET A 259 13.06 -2.64 0.27
N ALA A 260 12.49 -3.66 -0.37
CA ALA A 260 11.57 -4.59 0.28
C ALA A 260 12.22 -5.25 1.51
N ASN A 261 13.40 -5.83 1.33
CA ASN A 261 14.13 -6.50 2.40
C ASN A 261 14.59 -5.56 3.51
N ALA A 262 14.98 -4.33 3.16
CA ALA A 262 15.33 -3.30 4.13
C ALA A 262 14.12 -2.90 5.00
N ILE A 263 12.96 -2.68 4.38
CA ILE A 263 11.71 -2.35 5.09
C ILE A 263 11.33 -3.52 5.99
N LEU A 264 11.32 -4.75 5.49
CA LEU A 264 10.94 -5.94 6.29
C LEU A 264 11.88 -6.19 7.46
N LYS A 265 13.17 -5.84 7.33
CA LYS A 265 14.15 -5.99 8.40
C LYS A 265 14.04 -4.90 9.46
N ASN A 266 13.89 -3.65 9.03
CA ASN A 266 13.93 -2.49 9.94
C ASN A 266 12.55 -2.12 10.51
N HIS A 267 11.47 -2.48 9.80
CA HIS A 267 10.07 -2.18 10.13
C HIS A 267 9.22 -3.47 10.03
N PRO A 268 9.50 -4.49 10.88
CA PRO A 268 8.83 -5.78 10.80
C PRO A 268 7.32 -5.71 11.07
N GLU A 269 6.82 -4.62 11.64
CA GLU A 269 5.39 -4.35 11.85
C GLU A 269 4.65 -3.99 10.55
N SER A 270 5.38 -3.45 9.57
CA SER A 270 4.84 -3.05 8.29
C SER A 270 4.48 -4.25 7.42
N TYR A 271 3.59 -4.05 6.45
CA TYR A 271 3.24 -5.07 5.45
C TYR A 271 3.70 -4.64 4.07
N VAL A 272 4.37 -5.53 3.32
CA VAL A 272 4.95 -5.18 2.01
C VAL A 272 4.29 -6.00 0.90
N PHE A 273 3.59 -5.31 0.00
CA PHE A 273 3.22 -5.87 -1.29
C PHE A 273 4.32 -5.55 -2.30
N VAL A 274 4.77 -6.54 -3.05
CA VAL A 274 5.54 -6.35 -4.28
C VAL A 274 4.61 -6.70 -5.43
N LEU A 275 4.13 -5.69 -6.15
CA LEU A 275 3.18 -5.82 -7.25
C LEU A 275 3.93 -5.70 -8.57
N LEU A 276 3.98 -6.78 -9.33
CA LEU A 276 4.67 -6.86 -10.62
C LEU A 276 3.63 -6.91 -11.75
N VAL A 277 3.67 -5.95 -12.66
CA VAL A 277 2.69 -5.76 -13.74
C VAL A 277 3.39 -5.75 -15.08
N ASP A 278 2.96 -6.65 -15.97
CA ASP A 278 3.48 -6.79 -17.34
C ASP A 278 5.02 -6.96 -17.34
N GLU A 279 5.50 -7.75 -16.39
CA GLU A 279 6.92 -8.09 -16.22
C GLU A 279 7.18 -9.55 -16.58
N ARG A 280 8.46 -9.90 -16.76
CA ARG A 280 8.84 -11.24 -17.22
C ARG A 280 8.69 -12.32 -16.15
N PRO A 281 8.25 -13.54 -16.50
CA PRO A 281 8.09 -14.65 -15.54
C PRO A 281 9.35 -14.98 -14.73
N GLU A 282 10.54 -14.87 -15.35
CA GLU A 282 11.80 -15.11 -14.66
C GLU A 282 12.10 -14.04 -13.58
N GLU A 283 11.74 -12.78 -13.82
CA GLU A 283 11.91 -11.68 -12.86
C GLU A 283 10.91 -11.82 -11.69
N VAL A 284 9.69 -12.29 -11.97
CA VAL A 284 8.70 -12.63 -10.94
C VAL A 284 9.23 -13.73 -10.02
N THR A 285 9.75 -14.81 -10.60
CA THR A 285 10.30 -15.94 -9.84
C THR A 285 11.49 -15.52 -9.00
N GLU A 286 12.38 -14.68 -9.53
CA GLU A 286 13.50 -14.12 -8.80
C GLU A 286 13.02 -13.28 -7.60
N MET A 287 12.05 -12.38 -7.81
CA MET A 287 11.51 -11.53 -6.75
C MET A 287 10.86 -12.36 -5.63
N GLN A 288 10.09 -13.40 -5.97
CA GLN A 288 9.49 -14.33 -4.99
C GLN A 288 10.53 -15.06 -4.14
N ARG A 289 11.72 -15.33 -4.70
CA ARG A 289 12.83 -15.94 -3.96
C ARG A 289 13.58 -14.94 -3.09
N LEU A 290 13.70 -13.70 -3.55
CA LEU A 290 14.41 -12.63 -2.84
C LEU A 290 13.62 -12.02 -1.69
N VAL A 291 12.30 -11.97 -1.79
CA VAL A 291 11.40 -11.35 -0.80
C VAL A 291 10.56 -12.44 -0.14
N GLN A 292 11.11 -13.03 0.92
CA GLN A 292 10.43 -14.05 1.72
C GLN A 292 10.22 -13.55 3.13
N SER A 293 8.97 -13.25 3.46
CA SER A 293 8.57 -12.83 4.80
C SER A 293 7.09 -13.12 5.04
N PRO A 294 6.67 -13.46 6.27
CA PRO A 294 5.25 -13.57 6.62
C PRO A 294 4.49 -12.24 6.50
N ASN A 295 5.21 -11.11 6.48
CA ASN A 295 4.64 -9.77 6.30
C ASN A 295 4.88 -9.22 4.89
N ALA A 296 5.10 -10.11 3.90
CA ALA A 296 5.24 -9.72 2.52
C ALA A 296 4.45 -10.62 1.57
N GLU A 297 3.96 -10.03 0.49
CA GLU A 297 3.32 -10.72 -0.61
C GLU A 297 3.91 -10.25 -1.93
N VAL A 298 4.41 -11.20 -2.74
CA VAL A 298 4.77 -10.93 -4.13
C VAL A 298 3.60 -11.36 -5.00
N VAL A 299 2.97 -10.40 -5.67
CA VAL A 299 1.79 -10.57 -6.51
C VAL A 299 2.15 -10.12 -7.91
N ALA A 300 1.87 -10.95 -8.92
CA ALA A 300 2.27 -10.67 -10.29
C ALA A 300 1.18 -10.95 -11.31
N SER A 301 1.15 -10.14 -12.37
CA SER A 301 0.47 -10.43 -13.63
C SER A 301 1.52 -10.23 -14.73
N THR A 302 2.00 -11.32 -15.33
CA THR A 302 3.12 -11.30 -16.29
C THR A 302 2.67 -10.73 -17.64
N PHE A 303 3.61 -10.43 -18.54
CA PHE A 303 3.29 -9.95 -19.88
C PHE A 303 2.46 -10.93 -20.74
N ASP A 304 2.32 -12.19 -20.30
CA ASP A 304 1.50 -13.21 -20.97
C ASP A 304 0.00 -13.01 -20.72
N GLU A 305 -0.35 -12.26 -19.66
CA GLU A 305 -1.73 -11.97 -19.26
C GLU A 305 -2.28 -10.75 -20.02
N PRO A 306 -3.60 -10.67 -20.22
CA PRO A 306 -4.20 -9.53 -20.90
C PRO A 306 -4.27 -8.28 -19.99
N PRO A 307 -4.39 -7.07 -20.57
CA PRO A 307 -4.43 -5.81 -19.82
C PRO A 307 -5.50 -5.74 -18.71
N GLU A 308 -6.65 -6.38 -18.92
CA GLU A 308 -7.73 -6.44 -17.93
C GLU A 308 -7.27 -7.11 -16.64
N GLU A 309 -6.44 -8.17 -16.73
CA GLU A 309 -5.93 -8.88 -15.56
C GLU A 309 -4.88 -8.05 -14.81
N HIS A 310 -4.04 -7.30 -15.52
CA HIS A 310 -3.11 -6.35 -14.90
C HIS A 310 -3.85 -5.32 -14.03
N ILE A 311 -4.95 -4.79 -14.57
CA ILE A 311 -5.81 -3.82 -13.87
C ILE A 311 -6.49 -4.50 -12.68
N HIS A 312 -7.08 -5.67 -12.89
CA HIS A 312 -7.82 -6.41 -11.88
C HIS A 312 -6.96 -6.74 -10.66
N VAL A 313 -5.79 -7.36 -10.87
CA VAL A 313 -4.86 -7.72 -9.79
C VAL A 313 -4.42 -6.47 -9.01
N SER A 314 -4.14 -5.38 -9.72
CA SER A 314 -3.74 -4.11 -9.09
C SER A 314 -4.86 -3.51 -8.23
N GLU A 315 -6.12 -3.58 -8.71
CA GLU A 315 -7.29 -3.10 -7.97
C GLU A 315 -7.52 -3.93 -6.68
N ILE A 316 -7.40 -5.26 -6.73
CA ILE A 316 -7.53 -6.12 -5.54
C ILE A 316 -6.43 -5.83 -4.52
N VAL A 317 -5.17 -5.71 -4.96
CA VAL A 317 -4.04 -5.37 -4.07
C VAL A 317 -4.26 -4.01 -3.40
N LEU A 318 -4.71 -3.01 -4.16
CA LEU A 318 -4.99 -1.69 -3.61
C LEU A 318 -6.11 -1.73 -2.58
N GLU A 319 -7.24 -2.38 -2.89
CA GLU A 319 -8.36 -2.48 -1.95
C GLU A 319 -7.97 -3.25 -0.68
N LYS A 320 -7.22 -4.35 -0.82
CA LYS A 320 -6.67 -5.08 0.35
C LYS A 320 -5.77 -4.18 1.20
N ALA A 321 -4.86 -3.43 0.58
CA ALA A 321 -4.00 -2.49 1.28
C ALA A 321 -4.81 -1.42 2.03
N LYS A 322 -5.84 -0.85 1.42
CA LYS A 322 -6.74 0.10 2.09
C LYS A 322 -7.42 -0.50 3.32
N ARG A 323 -7.96 -1.73 3.20
CA ARG A 323 -8.60 -2.43 4.33
C ARG A 323 -7.60 -2.68 5.48
N MET A 324 -6.33 -2.91 5.17
CA MET A 324 -5.28 -3.04 6.18
C MET A 324 -4.94 -1.70 6.85
N VAL A 325 -4.92 -0.60 6.11
CA VAL A 325 -4.73 0.75 6.67
C VAL A 325 -5.89 1.18 7.55
N GLU A 326 -7.13 0.85 7.18
CA GLU A 326 -8.31 1.05 8.04
C GLU A 326 -8.17 0.35 9.41
N MET A 327 -7.34 -0.70 9.49
CA MET A 327 -6.97 -1.38 10.74
C MET A 327 -5.70 -0.85 11.40
N ARG A 328 -5.29 0.37 11.03
CA ARG A 328 -4.11 1.08 11.53
C ARG A 328 -2.78 0.38 11.25
N ARG A 329 -2.71 -0.36 10.14
CA ARG A 329 -1.46 -1.00 9.69
C ARG A 329 -0.71 -0.09 8.73
N ASP A 330 0.62 -0.11 8.82
CA ASP A 330 1.50 0.48 7.83
C ASP A 330 1.70 -0.49 6.66
N VAL A 331 1.30 -0.08 5.47
CA VAL A 331 1.32 -0.89 4.26
C VAL A 331 2.17 -0.21 3.20
N ILE A 332 3.05 -0.97 2.57
CA ILE A 332 3.92 -0.52 1.49
C ILE A 332 3.57 -1.34 0.25
N ILE A 333 3.35 -0.66 -0.88
CA ILE A 333 3.25 -1.29 -2.20
C ILE A 333 4.48 -0.86 -3.00
N LEU A 334 5.28 -1.84 -3.39
CA LEU A 334 6.40 -1.72 -4.31
C LEU A 334 5.91 -2.16 -5.69
N LEU A 335 5.62 -1.21 -6.57
CA LEU A 335 5.01 -1.46 -7.89
C LEU A 335 6.05 -1.41 -9.00
N ASP A 336 6.15 -2.49 -9.79
CA ASP A 336 6.96 -2.56 -11.01
C ASP A 336 6.09 -3.01 -12.21
N SER A 337 5.53 -2.12 -13.02
CA SER A 337 5.72 -0.66 -13.04
C SER A 337 4.42 0.12 -13.19
N ILE A 338 4.42 1.37 -12.72
CA ILE A 338 3.27 2.26 -12.90
C ILE A 338 3.07 2.67 -14.36
N THR A 339 4.15 2.72 -15.13
CA THR A 339 4.08 3.02 -16.57
C THR A 339 3.32 1.92 -17.31
N ARG A 340 3.60 0.65 -17.00
CA ARG A 340 2.89 -0.49 -17.62
C ARG A 340 1.44 -0.58 -17.17
N LEU A 341 1.16 -0.32 -15.88
CA LEU A 341 -0.22 -0.24 -15.40
C LEU A 341 -1.02 0.88 -16.10
N ALA A 342 -0.41 2.04 -16.30
CA ALA A 342 -1.04 3.14 -17.04
C ALA A 342 -1.28 2.78 -18.52
N ARG A 343 -0.37 2.04 -19.16
CA ARG A 343 -0.57 1.51 -20.51
C ARG A 343 -1.74 0.53 -20.58
N ALA A 344 -1.85 -0.39 -19.61
CA ALA A 344 -2.98 -1.31 -19.54
C ALA A 344 -4.32 -0.57 -19.45
N HIS A 345 -4.42 0.43 -18.56
CA HIS A 345 -5.60 1.29 -18.47
C HIS A 345 -5.89 2.10 -19.74
N ASN A 346 -4.86 2.46 -20.50
CA ASN A 346 -5.03 3.14 -21.78
C ASN A 346 -5.56 2.22 -22.88
N THR A 347 -5.12 0.97 -22.91
CA THR A 347 -5.65 -0.05 -23.82
C THR A 347 -7.12 -0.34 -23.55
N GLU A 348 -7.49 -0.45 -22.26
CA GLU A 348 -8.86 -0.73 -21.81
C GLU A 348 -9.78 0.50 -21.75
N ALA A 349 -9.27 1.67 -22.11
CA ALA A 349 -10.09 2.87 -22.11
C ALA A 349 -11.16 2.77 -23.22
N PRO A 350 -12.45 3.01 -22.91
CA PRO A 350 -13.49 3.01 -23.93
C PRO A 350 -13.17 4.07 -24.99
N GLY A 351 -13.04 3.65 -26.24
CA GLY A 351 -12.65 4.54 -27.34
C GLY A 351 -13.59 5.74 -27.50
N GLY A 352 -13.04 6.89 -27.90
CA GLY A 352 -13.81 8.11 -28.17
C GLY A 352 -13.46 9.32 -27.30
N GLY A 353 -12.50 9.20 -26.37
CA GLY A 353 -11.93 10.34 -25.66
C GLY A 353 -11.02 11.20 -26.56
N LYS A 354 -10.64 12.38 -26.05
CA LYS A 354 -9.63 13.22 -26.71
C LYS A 354 -8.26 12.56 -26.51
N LEU A 355 -7.57 12.28 -27.61
CA LEU A 355 -6.18 11.83 -27.56
C LEU A 355 -5.26 12.98 -27.14
N LEU A 356 -4.50 12.75 -26.09
CA LEU A 356 -3.40 13.60 -25.65
C LEU A 356 -2.14 13.30 -26.46
N SER A 357 -1.08 14.09 -26.22
CA SER A 357 0.22 13.81 -26.82
C SER A 357 0.67 12.39 -26.46
N GLY A 358 1.31 11.70 -27.42
CA GLY A 358 1.75 10.32 -27.22
C GLY A 358 0.66 9.25 -27.36
N GLY A 359 -0.56 9.60 -27.77
CA GLY A 359 -1.64 8.63 -28.04
C GLY A 359 -2.36 8.13 -26.78
N LEU A 360 -2.27 8.90 -25.69
CA LEU A 360 -2.93 8.60 -24.42
C LEU A 360 -4.37 9.13 -24.44
N ASP A 361 -5.35 8.33 -24.05
CA ASP A 361 -6.71 8.82 -23.86
C ASP A 361 -6.79 9.75 -22.64
N SER A 362 -7.49 10.88 -22.78
CA SER A 362 -7.70 11.86 -21.72
C SER A 362 -8.25 11.30 -20.40
N ASN A 363 -9.01 10.20 -20.44
CA ASN A 363 -9.61 9.56 -19.27
C ASN A 363 -8.78 8.36 -18.76
N ALA A 364 -7.89 7.81 -19.57
CA ALA A 364 -7.10 6.62 -19.21
C ALA A 364 -6.26 6.83 -17.94
N MET A 365 -5.79 8.05 -17.69
CA MET A 365 -4.94 8.36 -16.53
C MET A 365 -5.69 8.52 -15.21
N GLN A 366 -7.03 8.63 -15.22
CA GLN A 366 -7.77 8.89 -13.99
C GLN A 366 -7.62 7.76 -12.97
N LYS A 367 -7.79 6.51 -13.40
CA LYS A 367 -7.66 5.33 -12.53
C LYS A 367 -6.22 5.12 -12.04
N PRO A 368 -5.18 5.11 -12.89
CA PRO A 368 -3.79 5.05 -12.44
C PRO A 368 -3.40 6.17 -11.46
N LYS A 369 -3.85 7.41 -11.70
CA LYS A 369 -3.60 8.53 -10.77
C LYS A 369 -4.30 8.34 -9.45
N ARG A 370 -5.52 7.78 -9.44
CA ARG A 370 -6.22 7.42 -8.20
C ARG A 370 -5.50 6.31 -7.44
N PHE A 371 -4.97 5.30 -8.13
CA PHE A 371 -4.15 4.24 -7.54
C PHE A 371 -2.94 4.84 -6.83
N PHE A 372 -2.13 5.64 -7.54
CA PHE A 372 -0.91 6.23 -6.97
C PHE A 372 -1.21 7.29 -5.90
N GLY A 373 -2.27 8.07 -6.10
CA GLY A 373 -2.77 9.07 -5.15
C GLY A 373 -3.45 8.47 -3.90
N ALA A 374 -3.66 7.15 -3.85
CA ALA A 374 -4.14 6.50 -2.64
C ALA A 374 -3.09 6.59 -1.53
N ALA A 375 -1.80 6.52 -1.85
CA ALA A 375 -0.75 6.56 -0.84
C ALA A 375 -0.77 7.88 -0.04
N ARG A 376 -0.79 7.74 1.28
CA ARG A 376 -0.92 8.83 2.26
C ARG A 376 -0.56 8.32 3.64
N ASN A 377 -0.06 9.24 4.46
CA ASN A 377 -0.03 9.04 5.91
C ASN A 377 -1.40 9.39 6.48
N VAL A 378 -1.81 8.75 7.58
CA VAL A 378 -3.15 8.92 8.16
C VAL A 378 -3.06 9.33 9.62
N GLU A 379 -3.83 10.34 10.03
CA GLU A 379 -3.83 10.85 11.41
C GLU A 379 -4.36 9.82 12.42
N GLU A 380 -5.40 9.07 12.05
CA GLU A 380 -6.06 8.08 12.90
C GLU A 380 -5.25 6.78 13.12
N GLY A 381 -4.11 6.66 12.43
CA GLY A 381 -3.17 5.55 12.51
C GLY A 381 -3.10 4.70 11.25
N GLY A 382 -1.93 4.13 11.00
CA GLY A 382 -1.60 3.41 9.77
C GLY A 382 -1.17 4.34 8.63
N SER A 383 -0.68 3.75 7.54
CA SER A 383 -0.25 4.51 6.37
C SER A 383 -0.23 3.63 5.13
N LEU A 384 -0.46 4.24 3.96
CA LEU A 384 -0.26 3.59 2.67
C LEU A 384 0.92 4.25 1.95
N THR A 385 2.01 3.53 1.81
CA THR A 385 3.19 3.95 1.04
C THR A 385 3.14 3.27 -0.32
N ILE A 386 3.32 4.01 -1.41
CA ILE A 386 3.47 3.43 -2.75
C ILE A 386 4.79 3.95 -3.34
N LEU A 387 5.70 3.03 -3.60
CA LEU A 387 6.92 3.29 -4.36
C LEU A 387 6.81 2.55 -5.69
N ALA A 388 6.70 3.30 -6.79
CA ALA A 388 6.47 2.72 -8.09
C ALA A 388 7.60 3.05 -9.07
N THR A 389 8.03 2.07 -9.86
CA THR A 389 8.97 2.32 -10.94
C THR A 389 8.25 3.02 -12.09
N ALA A 390 8.89 4.05 -12.67
CA ALA A 390 8.43 4.76 -13.84
C ALA A 390 9.51 4.66 -14.92
N LEU A 391 9.13 4.12 -16.08
CA LEU A 391 10.03 3.96 -17.21
C LEU A 391 10.21 5.30 -17.94
N VAL A 392 11.46 5.68 -18.17
CA VAL A 392 11.86 6.85 -18.98
C VAL A 392 12.90 6.43 -20.01
N ASP A 393 13.22 7.31 -20.96
CA ASP A 393 14.21 7.06 -22.02
C ASP A 393 13.93 5.77 -22.83
N THR A 394 12.66 5.40 -22.97
CA THR A 394 12.22 4.22 -23.74
C THR A 394 12.12 4.50 -25.24
N GLY A 395 12.19 5.76 -25.64
CA GLY A 395 11.88 6.23 -26.99
C GLY A 395 10.37 6.35 -27.27
N SER A 396 9.51 6.05 -26.28
CA SER A 396 8.06 6.22 -26.39
C SER A 396 7.61 7.55 -25.80
N LYS A 397 7.01 8.40 -26.64
CA LYS A 397 6.41 9.66 -26.20
C LYS A 397 5.24 9.45 -25.23
N MET A 398 4.56 8.29 -25.31
CA MET A 398 3.52 7.92 -24.35
C MET A 398 4.10 7.82 -22.92
N ASP A 399 5.27 7.19 -22.77
CA ASP A 399 5.89 6.99 -21.45
C ASP A 399 6.34 8.30 -20.84
N GLU A 400 6.86 9.23 -21.65
CA GLU A 400 7.22 10.58 -21.22
C GLU A 400 6.01 11.33 -20.66
N VAL A 401 4.87 11.26 -21.34
CA VAL A 401 3.62 11.90 -20.90
C VAL A 401 3.07 11.23 -19.64
N ILE A 402 3.10 9.90 -19.56
CA ILE A 402 2.71 9.15 -18.36
C ILE A 402 3.58 9.56 -17.17
N PHE A 403 4.89 9.66 -17.35
CA PHE A 403 5.82 10.07 -16.30
C PHE A 403 5.50 11.47 -15.77
N GLU A 404 5.30 12.46 -16.66
CA GLU A 404 5.00 13.83 -16.25
C GLU A 404 3.65 13.93 -15.49
N GLU A 405 2.63 13.15 -15.87
CA GLU A 405 1.36 13.07 -15.14
C GLU A 405 1.53 12.54 -13.70
N PHE A 406 2.38 11.53 -13.52
CA PHE A 406 2.65 10.98 -12.19
C PHE A 406 3.60 11.85 -11.35
N LYS A 407 4.55 12.53 -11.98
CA LYS A 407 5.45 13.48 -11.33
C LYS A 407 4.69 14.58 -10.58
N GLY A 408 3.61 15.08 -11.18
CA GLY A 408 2.71 16.05 -10.52
C GLY A 408 1.96 15.48 -9.31
N THR A 409 1.77 14.16 -9.26
CA THR A 409 0.99 13.46 -8.22
C THR A 409 1.88 12.98 -7.05
N GLY A 410 3.14 12.64 -7.35
CA GLY A 410 4.13 12.15 -6.41
C GLY A 410 4.71 13.23 -5.50
N ASN A 411 5.37 12.80 -4.42
CA ASN A 411 6.09 13.67 -3.49
C ASN A 411 7.54 13.21 -3.22
N SER A 412 8.01 12.16 -3.90
CA SER A 412 9.41 11.72 -3.88
C SER A 412 9.80 11.20 -5.26
N GLU A 413 11.02 11.49 -5.69
CA GLU A 413 11.58 11.02 -6.96
C GLU A 413 12.99 10.48 -6.72
N LEU A 414 13.24 9.23 -7.12
CA LEU A 414 14.55 8.59 -7.14
C LEU A 414 14.92 8.29 -8.58
N HIS A 415 15.82 9.08 -9.15
CA HIS A 415 16.24 8.96 -10.54
C HIS A 415 17.40 7.97 -10.66
N LEU A 416 17.31 7.05 -11.62
CA LEU A 416 18.42 6.20 -12.04
C LEU A 416 19.00 6.68 -13.37
N ASP A 417 20.32 6.62 -13.51
CA ASP A 417 21.02 7.17 -14.67
C ASP A 417 21.82 6.08 -15.41
N ARG A 418 21.52 5.94 -16.71
CA ARG A 418 22.20 5.01 -17.62
C ARG A 418 23.70 5.31 -17.73
N ARG A 419 24.12 6.57 -17.61
CA ARG A 419 25.55 6.96 -17.68
C ARG A 419 26.37 6.34 -16.55
N LEU A 420 25.77 6.11 -15.37
CA LEU A 420 26.41 5.42 -14.26
C LEU A 420 26.60 3.93 -14.57
N VAL A 421 25.58 3.30 -15.16
CA VAL A 421 25.62 1.89 -15.61
C VAL A 421 26.72 1.66 -16.64
N GLU A 422 26.83 2.56 -17.64
CA GLU A 422 27.86 2.50 -18.69
C GLU A 422 29.28 2.57 -18.13
N LYS A 423 29.46 3.27 -17.00
CA LYS A 423 30.72 3.33 -16.25
C LYS A 423 30.84 2.29 -15.12
N ARG A 424 29.86 1.38 -15.00
CA ARG A 424 29.79 0.34 -13.96
C ARG A 424 29.78 0.89 -12.53
N VAL A 425 29.20 2.07 -12.33
CA VAL A 425 29.01 2.70 -11.02
C VAL A 425 27.64 2.29 -10.48
N TYR A 426 27.64 1.56 -9.36
CA TYR A 426 26.41 1.09 -8.69
C TYR A 426 26.42 1.49 -7.21
N PRO A 427 25.27 1.89 -6.63
CA PRO A 427 23.95 2.03 -7.28
C PRO A 427 23.92 3.15 -8.34
N ALA A 428 23.16 2.95 -9.41
CA ALA A 428 23.09 3.89 -10.54
C ALA A 428 22.12 5.06 -10.26
N ILE A 429 22.19 5.67 -9.08
CA ILE A 429 21.29 6.74 -8.62
C ILE A 429 21.83 8.11 -9.06
N ASP A 430 21.02 8.96 -9.67
CA ASP A 430 21.35 10.37 -9.85
C ASP A 430 21.06 11.13 -8.57
N ALA A 431 22.09 11.37 -7.76
CA ALA A 431 21.93 12.02 -6.46
C ALA A 431 21.50 13.49 -6.54
N VAL A 432 21.72 14.15 -7.69
CA VAL A 432 21.41 15.57 -7.87
C VAL A 432 19.94 15.76 -8.26
N ARG A 433 19.42 14.88 -9.12
CA ARG A 433 18.00 14.93 -9.56
C ARG A 433 17.03 14.32 -8.55
N SER A 434 17.53 13.48 -7.65
CA SER A 434 16.68 12.76 -6.69
C SER A 434 16.37 13.60 -5.45
N GLY A 435 15.16 13.47 -4.94
CA GLY A 435 14.76 14.15 -3.71
C GLY A 435 13.35 13.84 -3.23
N THR A 436 13.09 14.24 -1.99
CA THR A 436 11.81 14.05 -1.32
C THR A 436 11.27 15.39 -0.85
N ARG A 437 9.99 15.67 -1.11
CA ARG A 437 9.33 16.89 -0.63
C ARG A 437 9.13 16.80 0.88
N LYS A 438 9.37 17.92 1.57
CA LYS A 438 9.27 18.03 3.05
C LYS A 438 10.13 17.01 3.80
N GLU A 439 11.34 16.74 3.29
CA GLU A 439 12.26 15.77 3.89
C GLU A 439 12.70 16.16 5.31
N GLU A 440 12.59 17.43 5.69
CA GLU A 440 12.83 17.92 7.05
C GLU A 440 11.89 17.30 8.11
N LEU A 441 10.74 16.75 7.70
CA LEU A 441 9.82 16.03 8.60
C LEU A 441 10.27 14.59 8.87
N LEU A 442 11.23 14.07 8.09
CA LEU A 442 11.66 12.67 8.15
C LEU A 442 13.05 12.50 8.78
N MET A 443 13.76 13.60 9.04
CA MET A 443 15.12 13.60 9.55
C MET A 443 15.21 14.37 10.85
N HIS A 444 16.18 14.00 11.69
CA HIS A 444 16.52 14.84 12.83
C HIS A 444 17.09 16.19 12.34
N PRO A 445 16.83 17.33 13.01
CA PRO A 445 17.30 18.64 12.55
C PRO A 445 18.81 18.71 12.26
N GLU A 446 19.64 18.06 13.09
CA GLU A 446 21.10 18.01 12.88
C GLU A 446 21.51 17.12 11.69
N GLU A 447 20.76 16.04 11.45
CA GLU A 447 20.95 15.17 10.29
C GLU A 447 20.60 15.94 9.01
N TYR A 448 19.44 16.59 9.02
CA TYR A 448 18.94 17.38 7.89
C TYR A 448 19.94 18.46 7.47
N GLU A 449 20.53 19.19 8.43
CA GLU A 449 21.45 20.28 8.09
C GLU A 449 22.76 19.76 7.47
N LYS A 450 23.24 18.58 7.90
CA LYS A 450 24.38 17.90 7.28
C LYS A 450 24.04 17.37 5.88
N VAL A 451 22.86 16.76 5.70
CA VAL A 451 22.38 16.30 4.39
C VAL A 451 22.20 17.48 3.43
N ARG A 452 21.72 18.63 3.90
CA ARG A 452 21.62 19.85 3.10
C ARG A 452 22.97 20.36 2.61
N ILE A 453 24.01 20.27 3.44
CA ILE A 453 25.38 20.61 3.05
C ILE A 453 25.93 19.61 2.04
N LEU A 454 25.69 18.31 2.27
CA LEU A 454 26.02 17.27 1.31
C LEU A 454 25.38 17.54 -0.06
N ARG A 455 24.08 17.85 -0.10
CA ARG A 455 23.36 18.16 -1.34
C ARG A 455 23.99 19.35 -2.09
N ARG A 456 24.43 20.41 -1.38
CA ARG A 456 25.11 21.55 -2.01
C ARG A 456 26.43 21.13 -2.67
N VAL A 457 27.23 20.33 -1.98
CA VAL A 457 28.50 19.81 -2.53
C VAL A 457 28.25 18.93 -3.77
N LEU A 458 27.22 18.09 -3.74
CA LEU A 458 26.87 17.22 -4.87
C LEU A 458 26.35 18.00 -6.08
N ALA A 459 25.64 19.12 -5.86
CA ALA A 459 25.05 19.92 -6.92
C ALA A 459 26.09 20.59 -7.83
N ASP A 460 27.29 20.85 -7.31
CA ASP A 460 28.40 21.44 -8.07
C ASP A 460 29.22 20.39 -8.86
N MET A 461 28.88 19.10 -8.72
CA MET A 461 29.60 17.99 -9.34
C MET A 461 28.85 17.43 -10.56
N HIS A 462 29.59 16.82 -11.48
CA HIS A 462 28.98 16.00 -12.52
C HIS A 462 28.36 14.73 -11.88
N PRO A 463 27.19 14.23 -12.31
CA PRO A 463 26.47 13.13 -11.63
C PRO A 463 27.30 11.86 -11.36
N VAL A 464 28.18 11.49 -12.29
CA VAL A 464 29.11 10.36 -12.12
C VAL A 464 30.09 10.60 -10.97
N GLU A 465 30.71 11.78 -10.92
CA GLU A 465 31.69 12.13 -9.88
C GLU A 465 31.02 12.25 -8.52
N ALA A 466 29.82 12.84 -8.48
CA ALA A 466 28.99 12.94 -7.28
C ALA A 466 28.73 11.55 -6.65
N MET A 467 28.36 10.57 -7.49
CA MET A 467 28.11 9.21 -7.04
C MET A 467 29.37 8.44 -6.65
N GLU A 468 30.46 8.59 -7.40
CA GLU A 468 31.74 8.00 -7.02
C GLU A 468 32.24 8.55 -5.68
N MET A 469 32.07 9.86 -5.42
CA MET A 469 32.38 10.46 -4.14
C MET A 469 31.54 9.86 -3.01
N LEU A 470 30.21 9.78 -3.20
CA LEU A 470 29.30 9.19 -2.21
C LEU A 470 29.67 7.74 -1.88
N ILE A 471 29.91 6.92 -2.91
CA ILE A 471 30.30 5.51 -2.74
C ILE A 471 31.64 5.42 -1.99
N ASN A 472 32.65 6.19 -2.42
CA ASN A 472 33.99 6.13 -1.83
C ASN A 472 34.03 6.59 -0.38
N LYS A 473 33.23 7.60 0.00
CA LYS A 473 33.13 8.03 1.40
C LYS A 473 32.23 7.12 2.24
N SER A 474 31.11 6.64 1.69
CA SER A 474 30.23 5.70 2.39
C SER A 474 30.94 4.38 2.72
N LYS A 475 31.80 3.88 1.81
CA LYS A 475 32.62 2.67 2.06
C LYS A 475 33.61 2.79 3.23
N LYS A 476 34.01 4.02 3.58
CA LYS A 476 34.95 4.28 4.69
C LYS A 476 34.28 4.32 6.06
N THR A 477 32.94 4.20 6.09
CA THR A 477 32.14 4.34 7.30
C THR A 477 31.14 3.19 7.40
N LYS A 478 30.77 2.83 8.63
CA LYS A 478 29.85 1.72 8.89
C LYS A 478 28.38 2.13 8.84
N SER A 479 28.09 3.42 8.97
CA SER A 479 26.74 3.95 8.93
C SER A 479 26.66 5.34 8.30
N ASN A 480 25.45 5.75 7.94
CA ASN A 480 25.13 7.10 7.48
C ASN A 480 25.39 8.15 8.58
N LEU A 481 25.12 7.81 9.84
CA LEU A 481 25.44 8.69 10.97
C LEU A 481 26.95 8.96 11.04
N GLU A 482 27.77 7.91 11.00
CA GLU A 482 29.23 8.05 11.00
C GLU A 482 29.73 8.83 9.77
N PHE A 483 29.16 8.57 8.59
CA PHE A 483 29.43 9.34 7.38
C PHE A 483 29.14 10.83 7.56
N LEU A 484 27.95 11.20 8.03
CA LEU A 484 27.54 12.59 8.24
C LEU A 484 28.36 13.28 9.35
N LEU A 485 28.78 12.54 10.38
CA LEU A 485 29.67 13.07 11.43
C LEU A 485 31.09 13.31 10.90
N SER A 486 31.58 12.45 10.00
CA SER A 486 32.91 12.59 9.37
C SER A 486 32.99 13.75 8.36
N MET A 487 31.85 14.30 7.94
CA MET A 487 31.80 15.54 7.18
C MET A 487 32.20 16.69 8.11
N ASN A 488 33.49 16.99 8.14
CA ASN A 488 34.00 18.20 8.77
C ASN A 488 33.33 19.40 8.09
N LEU A 489 32.50 20.10 8.85
CA LEU A 489 31.91 21.39 8.52
C LEU A 489 33.03 22.43 8.62
N GLY A 490 33.95 22.40 7.66
CA GLY A 490 35.04 23.36 7.52
C GLY A 490 34.64 24.48 6.57
#